data_AF-A0A6P0MVK5-F1
#
_entry.id   AF-A0A6P0MVK5-F1
#
_cell.length_a   1.000
_cell.length_b   1.000
_cell.length_c   1.000
_cell.angle_alpha   90.00
_cell.angle_beta   90.00
_cell.angle_gamma   90.00
#
_symmetry.space_group_name_H-M   'P 1'
#
loop_
_entity.id
_entity.type
_entity.pdbx_description
1 polymer ?
#
loop_
_entity_poly.entity_id
_entity_poly.type
_entity_poly.pdbx_seq_one_letter_code
_entity_poly.pdbx_strand_id
1 'polypeptide(L)'
;MKAIPDSAFRLLQQALITRVRQKSHPCSWKDEQLKTWLINQKSSSHDPWQVCCGHDLVEILSVSLRKTFGSNKAAEVEPNRLERNLRLAYEKAYFLKTHLYLKIRTWEANNQPFQVLRD
;
A
#
# COMPACT_ATOMS: atom_id res chain seq x y z
N MET A 1 -7.19 -15.35 6.44
CA MET A 1 -5.99 -15.44 5.58
C MET A 1 -5.20 -16.66 6.02
N LYS A 2 -4.94 -17.66 5.15
CA LYS A 2 -4.09 -18.81 5.53
C LYS A 2 -2.66 -18.31 5.77
N ALA A 3 -2.02 -18.79 6.83
CA ALA A 3 -0.62 -18.50 7.09
C ALA A 3 0.25 -19.01 5.93
N ILE A 4 1.18 -18.20 5.46
CA ILE A 4 2.17 -18.60 4.46
C ILE A 4 3.10 -19.62 5.12
N PRO A 5 3.32 -20.81 4.51
CA PRO A 5 4.26 -21.79 5.05
C PRO A 5 5.66 -21.17 5.22
N ASP A 6 6.37 -21.52 6.29
CA ASP A 6 7.70 -20.96 6.56
C ASP A 6 8.71 -21.21 5.42
N SER A 7 8.55 -22.30 4.67
CA SER A 7 9.33 -22.60 3.47
C SER A 7 9.10 -21.60 2.34
N ALA A 8 7.84 -21.21 2.11
CA ALA A 8 7.48 -20.19 1.11
C ALA A 8 7.97 -18.80 1.52
N PHE A 9 7.91 -18.47 2.82
CA PHE A 9 8.47 -17.22 3.33
C PHE A 9 9.98 -17.11 3.10
N ARG A 10 10.75 -18.18 3.35
CA ARG A 10 12.20 -18.21 3.11
C ARG A 10 12.56 -18.01 1.63
N LEU A 11 11.81 -18.63 0.73
CA LEU A 11 12.00 -18.46 -0.72
C LEU A 11 11.72 -17.02 -1.16
N LEU A 12 10.61 -16.44 -0.69
CA LEU A 12 10.24 -15.04 -0.96
C LEU A 12 11.28 -14.07 -0.38
N GLN A 13 11.78 -14.33 0.82
CA GLN A 13 12.81 -13.54 1.47
C GLN A 13 14.10 -13.49 0.63
N GLN A 14 14.55 -14.64 0.11
CA GLN A 14 15.75 -14.69 -0.72
C GLN A 14 15.54 -13.96 -2.05
N ALA A 15 14.39 -14.15 -2.70
CA ALA A 15 14.05 -13.44 -3.93
C ALA A 15 13.98 -11.92 -3.73
N LEU A 16 13.42 -11.47 -2.60
CA LEU A 16 13.35 -10.06 -2.23
C LEU A 16 14.74 -9.45 -2.03
N ILE A 17 15.63 -10.12 -1.28
CA ILE A 17 17.01 -9.65 -1.06
C ILE A 17 17.75 -9.51 -2.40
N THR A 18 17.65 -10.52 -3.27
CA THR A 18 18.24 -10.46 -4.61
C THR A 18 17.69 -9.30 -5.42
N ARG A 19 16.37 -9.05 -5.35
CA ARG A 19 15.74 -7.95 -6.09
C ARG A 19 16.18 -6.58 -5.57
N VAL A 20 16.24 -6.40 -4.25
CA VAL A 20 16.72 -5.16 -3.61
C VAL A 20 18.17 -4.89 -4.01
N ARG A 21 19.05 -5.92 -3.99
CA ARG A 21 20.44 -5.80 -4.46
C ARG A 21 20.56 -5.31 -5.90
N GLN A 22 19.72 -5.83 -6.79
CA GLN A 22 19.78 -5.52 -8.22
C GLN A 22 19.18 -4.15 -8.56
N LYS A 23 18.24 -3.64 -7.77
CA LYS A 23 17.45 -2.45 -8.10
C LYS A 23 17.74 -1.23 -7.23
N SER A 24 18.30 -1.43 -6.04
CA SER A 24 18.73 -0.33 -5.19
C SER A 24 20.14 0.13 -5.57
N HIS A 25 20.32 1.46 -5.68
CA HIS A 25 21.63 2.12 -5.80
C HIS A 25 22.54 1.69 -4.64
N PRO A 26 23.90 1.73 -4.76
CA PRO A 26 24.83 0.83 -4.08
C PRO A 26 24.42 0.51 -2.64
N CYS A 27 23.81 -0.67 -2.49
CA CYS A 27 23.28 -1.15 -1.22
C CYS A 27 24.45 -1.53 -0.32
N SER A 28 24.77 -0.66 0.64
CA SER A 28 25.86 -0.84 1.61
C SER A 28 25.62 -1.96 2.62
N TRP A 29 24.39 -2.50 2.67
CA TRP A 29 23.98 -3.51 3.64
C TRP A 29 24.40 -4.89 3.15
N LYS A 30 24.96 -5.72 4.03
CA LYS A 30 25.22 -7.15 3.79
C LYS A 30 23.90 -7.95 3.78
N ASP A 31 23.91 -9.12 3.14
CA ASP A 31 22.72 -9.96 3.04
C ASP A 31 22.23 -10.41 4.42
N GLU A 32 23.14 -10.66 5.35
CA GLU A 32 22.85 -10.99 6.75
C GLU A 32 22.12 -9.83 7.45
N GLN A 33 22.52 -8.58 7.16
CA GLN A 33 21.87 -7.39 7.72
C GLN A 33 20.45 -7.23 7.17
N LEU A 34 20.26 -7.46 5.86
CA LEU A 34 18.94 -7.45 5.24
C LEU A 34 18.05 -8.58 5.78
N LYS A 35 18.60 -9.78 6.01
CA LYS A 35 17.86 -10.90 6.60
C LYS A 35 17.40 -10.59 8.02
N THR A 36 18.32 -10.11 8.87
CA THR A 36 17.98 -9.73 10.25
C THR A 36 16.95 -8.61 10.28
N TRP A 37 17.10 -7.61 9.42
CA TRP A 37 16.12 -6.54 9.30
C TRP A 37 14.73 -7.07 8.91
N LEU A 38 14.63 -7.92 7.87
CA LEU A 38 13.35 -8.52 7.45
C LEU A 38 12.70 -9.36 8.56
N ILE A 39 13.49 -10.11 9.33
CA ILE A 39 12.99 -10.88 10.46
C ILE A 39 12.44 -9.95 11.55
N ASN A 40 13.14 -8.85 11.85
CA ASN A 40 12.69 -7.86 12.83
C ASN A 40 11.43 -7.10 12.38
N GLN A 41 11.24 -6.95 11.07
CA GLN A 41 10.01 -6.39 10.49
C GLN A 41 8.89 -7.44 10.36
N LYS A 42 9.10 -8.71 10.70
CA LYS A 42 8.03 -9.72 10.65
C LYS A 42 7.13 -9.53 11.88
N SER A 43 5.97 -8.92 11.67
CA SER A 43 4.90 -8.89 12.69
C SER A 43 3.54 -9.19 12.07
N SER A 44 2.71 -9.91 12.80
CA SER A 44 1.28 -10.09 12.47
C SER A 44 0.44 -8.86 12.81
N SER A 45 1.01 -7.87 13.48
CA SER A 45 0.34 -6.61 13.84
C SER A 45 0.40 -5.55 12.75
N HIS A 46 1.07 -5.81 11.61
CA HIS A 46 1.05 -4.89 10.48
C HIS A 46 -0.37 -4.80 9.93
N ASP A 47 -0.80 -3.59 9.61
CA ASP A 47 -2.06 -3.37 8.92
C ASP A 47 -1.96 -3.92 7.49
N PRO A 48 -2.75 -4.95 7.12
CA PRO A 48 -2.72 -5.51 5.76
C PRO A 48 -3.08 -4.46 4.69
N TRP A 49 -3.81 -3.40 5.05
CA TRP A 49 -4.18 -2.33 4.13
C TRP A 49 -3.01 -1.39 3.79
N GLN A 50 -1.86 -1.52 4.49
CA GLN A 50 -0.65 -0.77 4.20
C GLN A 50 0.36 -1.53 3.32
N VAL A 51 -0.03 -2.70 2.79
CA VAL A 51 0.86 -3.52 1.94
C VAL A 51 1.21 -2.86 0.60
N CYS A 52 0.36 -1.96 0.13
CA CYS A 52 0.47 -1.34 -1.20
C CYS A 52 0.00 0.11 -1.17
N CYS A 53 0.52 0.96 -2.07
CA CYS A 53 -0.01 2.31 -2.21
C CYS A 53 -1.33 2.33 -2.99
N GLY A 54 -1.97 3.50 -3.09
CA GLY A 54 -3.24 3.64 -3.83
C GLY A 54 -3.15 3.19 -5.29
N HIS A 55 -2.02 3.48 -5.97
CA HIS A 55 -1.80 3.08 -7.37
C HIS A 55 -1.67 1.56 -7.51
N ASP A 56 -0.87 0.93 -6.66
CA ASP A 56 -0.70 -0.52 -6.65
C ASP A 56 -2.05 -1.25 -6.40
N LEU A 57 -2.86 -0.72 -5.48
CA LEU A 57 -4.19 -1.26 -5.19
C LEU A 57 -5.11 -1.20 -6.42
N VAL A 58 -5.08 -0.09 -7.16
CA VAL A 58 -5.86 0.07 -8.39
C VAL A 58 -5.40 -0.90 -9.47
N GLU A 59 -4.10 -1.12 -9.63
CA GLU A 59 -3.57 -2.10 -10.57
C GLU A 59 -4.05 -3.52 -10.23
N ILE A 60 -4.00 -3.90 -8.95
CA ILE A 60 -4.53 -5.17 -8.46
C ILE A 60 -6.03 -5.27 -8.76
N LEU A 61 -6.79 -4.21 -8.50
CA LEU A 61 -8.22 -4.15 -8.78
C LEU A 61 -8.51 -4.29 -10.28
N SER A 62 -7.76 -3.61 -11.15
CA SER A 62 -7.86 -3.69 -12.60
C SER A 62 -7.65 -5.12 -13.11
N VAL A 63 -6.63 -5.82 -12.61
CA VAL A 63 -6.40 -7.24 -12.94
C VAL A 63 -7.54 -8.11 -12.41
N SER A 64 -7.97 -7.87 -11.17
CA SER A 64 -9.00 -8.67 -10.51
C SER A 64 -10.37 -8.56 -11.20
N LEU A 65 -10.77 -7.37 -11.64
CA LEU A 65 -12.02 -7.17 -12.39
C LEU A 65 -12.02 -7.84 -13.77
N ARG A 66 -10.85 -8.18 -14.32
CA ARG A 66 -10.74 -8.90 -15.60
C ARG A 66 -10.68 -10.41 -15.46
N LYS A 67 -10.18 -10.91 -14.32
CA LYS A 67 -9.76 -12.30 -14.18
C LYS A 67 -10.36 -13.05 -12.99
N THR A 68 -10.77 -12.33 -11.94
CA THR A 68 -11.17 -12.93 -10.66
C THR A 68 -12.60 -12.57 -10.28
N PHE A 69 -12.92 -11.28 -10.25
CA PHE A 69 -14.24 -10.78 -9.86
C PHE A 69 -15.16 -10.52 -11.05
N GLY A 70 -14.62 -10.51 -12.27
CA GLY A 70 -15.37 -10.25 -13.49
C GLY A 70 -14.62 -10.68 -14.73
N SER A 71 -15.20 -10.33 -15.88
CA SER A 71 -14.69 -10.59 -17.23
C SER A 71 -14.62 -9.31 -18.06
N ASN A 72 -14.45 -8.16 -17.40
CA ASN A 72 -14.44 -6.85 -18.05
C ASN A 72 -13.35 -6.76 -19.13
N LYS A 73 -13.62 -5.96 -20.16
CA LYS A 73 -12.62 -5.63 -21.18
C LYS A 73 -11.55 -4.72 -20.56
N ALA A 74 -10.29 -4.90 -20.97
CA ALA A 74 -9.18 -4.10 -20.45
C ALA A 74 -9.38 -2.59 -20.57
N ALA A 75 -10.02 -2.14 -21.66
CA ALA A 75 -10.32 -0.72 -21.87
C ALA A 75 -11.33 -0.14 -20.86
N GLU A 76 -12.20 -0.95 -20.25
CA GLU A 76 -13.23 -0.51 -19.30
C GLU A 76 -12.66 -0.33 -17.90
N VAL A 77 -11.69 -1.16 -17.53
CA VAL A 77 -11.09 -1.22 -16.18
C VAL A 77 -9.60 -0.83 -16.20
N GLU A 78 -9.25 0.08 -17.10
CA GLU A 78 -7.91 0.66 -17.16
C GLU A 78 -7.60 1.41 -15.84
N PRO A 79 -6.37 1.27 -15.27
CA PRO A 79 -6.05 1.80 -13.95
C PRO A 79 -6.33 3.29 -13.76
N ASN A 80 -5.93 4.16 -14.70
CA ASN A 80 -6.16 5.60 -14.58
C ASN A 80 -7.66 5.95 -14.58
N ARG A 81 -8.47 5.24 -15.38
CA ARG A 81 -9.94 5.37 -15.36
C ARG A 81 -10.52 4.94 -14.03
N LEU A 82 -10.09 3.80 -13.49
CA LEU A 82 -10.56 3.30 -12.19
C LEU A 82 -10.20 4.27 -11.07
N GLU A 83 -8.96 4.75 -11.02
CA GLU A 83 -8.53 5.78 -10.08
C GLU A 83 -9.42 7.01 -10.10
N ARG A 84 -9.68 7.55 -11.30
CA ARG A 84 -10.53 8.72 -11.45
C ARG A 84 -11.94 8.43 -10.93
N ASN A 85 -12.51 7.29 -11.30
CA ASN A 85 -13.86 6.91 -10.88
C ASN A 85 -13.93 6.73 -9.35
N LEU A 86 -12.92 6.09 -8.74
CA LEU A 86 -12.84 5.92 -7.29
C LEU A 86 -12.75 7.28 -6.57
N ARG A 87 -11.95 8.22 -7.08
CA ARG A 87 -11.89 9.59 -6.53
C ARG A 87 -13.22 10.32 -6.64
N LEU A 88 -13.92 10.18 -7.77
CA LEU A 88 -15.23 10.81 -7.98
C LEU A 88 -16.33 10.20 -7.10
N ALA A 89 -16.26 8.90 -6.84
CA ALA A 89 -17.19 8.21 -5.95
C ALA A 89 -16.89 8.44 -4.46
N TYR A 90 -15.72 8.98 -4.12
CA TYR A 90 -15.30 9.17 -2.74
C TYR A 90 -15.88 10.47 -2.15
N GLU A 91 -16.94 10.31 -1.36
CA GLU A 91 -17.61 11.44 -0.72
C GLU A 91 -16.83 12.00 0.48
N LYS A 92 -16.97 13.32 0.71
CA LYS A 92 -16.39 14.02 1.87
C LYS A 92 -16.76 13.35 3.19
N ALA A 93 -17.98 12.83 3.32
CA ALA A 93 -18.45 12.15 4.53
C ALA A 93 -17.59 10.92 4.90
N TYR A 94 -16.99 10.23 3.93
CA TYR A 94 -16.04 9.15 4.20
C TYR A 94 -14.69 9.69 4.66
N PHE A 95 -14.21 10.78 4.06
CA PHE A 95 -12.96 11.43 4.45
C PHE A 95 -12.97 11.88 5.92
N LEU A 96 -14.07 12.50 6.37
CA LEU A 96 -14.24 12.98 7.74
C LEU A 96 -14.12 11.87 8.80
N LYS A 97 -14.37 10.61 8.42
CA LYS A 97 -14.28 9.44 9.30
C LYS A 97 -12.87 8.85 9.37
N THR A 98 -11.93 9.34 8.57
CA THR A 98 -10.57 8.80 8.53
C THR A 98 -9.72 9.30 9.69
N HIS A 99 -8.76 8.48 10.11
CA HIS A 99 -7.75 8.91 11.09
C HIS A 99 -6.83 10.00 10.53
N LEU A 100 -6.68 10.09 9.20
CA LEU A 100 -5.97 11.16 8.53
C LEU A 100 -6.65 12.52 8.76
N TYR A 101 -7.97 12.60 8.58
CA TYR A 101 -8.73 13.81 8.88
C TYR A 101 -8.52 14.26 10.32
N LEU A 102 -8.66 13.34 11.29
CA LEU A 102 -8.43 13.63 12.71
C LEU A 102 -7.03 14.17 12.97
N LYS A 103 -6.00 13.53 12.40
CA LYS A 103 -4.60 13.97 12.52
C LYS A 103 -4.38 15.38 11.96
N ILE A 104 -4.99 15.70 10.81
CA ILE A 104 -4.89 17.04 10.23
C ILE A 104 -5.54 18.07 11.17
N ARG A 105 -6.74 17.78 11.71
CA ARG A 105 -7.42 18.69 12.66
C ARG A 105 -6.64 18.88 13.96
N THR A 106 -6.11 17.80 14.53
CA THR A 106 -5.24 17.89 15.71
C THR A 106 -4.01 18.74 15.44
N TRP A 107 -3.41 18.59 14.25
CA TRP A 107 -2.28 19.41 13.85
C TRP A 107 -2.66 20.89 13.72
N GLU A 108 -3.76 21.23 13.06
CA GLU A 108 -4.25 22.62 12.94
C GLU A 108 -4.46 23.27 14.31
N ALA A 109 -5.11 22.56 15.25
CA ALA A 109 -5.36 23.08 16.60
C ALA A 109 -4.06 23.44 17.34
N ASN A 110 -3.00 22.66 17.14
CA ASN A 110 -1.69 22.89 17.76
C ASN A 110 -0.82 23.91 17.01
N ASN A 111 -1.18 24.29 15.79
CA ASN A 111 -0.37 25.12 14.90
C ASN A 111 -1.18 26.31 14.36
N GLN A 112 -1.81 27.08 15.26
CA GLN A 112 -2.46 28.33 14.86
C GLN A 112 -1.42 29.32 14.28
N PRO A 113 -1.76 30.08 13.21
CA PRO A 113 -3.09 30.22 12.59
C PRO A 113 -3.31 29.33 11.35
N PHE A 114 -2.54 28.25 11.15
CA PHE A 114 -2.58 27.48 9.90
C PHE A 114 -3.87 26.66 9.77
N GLN A 115 -4.49 26.72 8.59
CA GLN A 115 -5.66 25.93 8.22
C GLN A 115 -5.42 25.20 6.88
N VAL A 116 -5.47 23.88 6.93
CA VAL A 116 -5.30 22.95 5.81
C VAL A 116 -6.65 22.59 5.20
N LEU A 117 -7.64 22.26 6.04
CA LEU A 117 -8.97 21.84 5.61
C LEU A 117 -9.96 23.00 5.70
N ARG A 118 -10.59 23.30 4.57
CA ARG A 118 -11.70 24.23 4.47
C ARG A 118 -13.02 23.47 4.54
N ASP A 119 -13.96 24.02 5.30
CA ASP A 119 -15.29 23.45 5.46
C ASP A 119 -16.15 23.64 4.22
#